data_AF-A0A241VWT9-F1
#
_entry.id   AF-A0A241VWT9-F1
#
_cell.length_a   1.000
_cell.length_b   1.000
_cell.length_c   1.000
_cell.angle_alpha   90.00
_cell.angle_beta   90.00
_cell.angle_gamma   90.00
#
_symmetry.space_group_name_H-M   'P 1'
#
loop_
_entity.id
_entity.type
_entity.pdbx_description
1 polymer ?
#
loop_
_entity_poly.entity_id
_entity_poly.type
_entity_poly.pdbx_seq_one_letter_code
_entity_poly.pdbx_strand_id
1 'polypeptide(L)'
;MSGYTASFTVIRPDNQRYELKQCRMDYSKRVIYTKDLSISIQQGDKLFKQNKDGYIESYLVIHVRAKIALNGVVAIHILQF
;
A
#
# COMPACT_ATOMS: atom_id res chain seq x y z
N MET A 1 3.16 10.46 17.40
CA MET A 1 2.60 9.10 17.18
C MET A 1 2.22 8.96 15.71
N SER A 2 2.41 7.77 15.17
CA SER A 2 2.92 7.52 13.82
C SER A 2 1.93 7.77 12.67
N GLY A 3 2.37 8.46 11.61
CA GLY A 3 1.59 8.78 10.39
C GLY A 3 1.17 7.60 9.50
N TYR A 4 0.92 6.42 10.08
CA TYR A 4 0.42 5.21 9.42
C TYR A 4 -1.10 5.11 9.60
N THR A 5 -1.83 6.10 9.10
CA THR A 5 -3.29 6.21 9.30
C THR A 5 -4.10 5.84 8.07
N ALA A 6 -3.45 5.60 6.93
CA ALA A 6 -4.14 5.25 5.69
C ALA A 6 -4.44 3.74 5.65
N SER A 7 -5.49 3.40 4.91
CA SER A 7 -5.76 2.05 4.44
C SER A 7 -5.92 2.05 2.92
N PHE A 8 -5.69 0.89 2.33
CA PHE A 8 -5.81 0.68 0.89
C PHE A 8 -6.58 -0.61 0.63
N THR A 9 -7.47 -0.59 -0.36
CA THR A 9 -8.03 -1.82 -0.92
C THR A 9 -7.04 -2.37 -1.93
N VAL A 10 -6.57 -3.59 -1.68
CA VAL A 10 -5.69 -4.35 -2.57
C VAL A 10 -6.57 -5.21 -3.47
N ILE A 11 -6.37 -5.14 -4.78
CA ILE A 11 -6.98 -6.05 -5.75
C ILE A 11 -5.85 -6.80 -6.46
N ARG A 12 -5.83 -8.12 -6.28
CA ARG A 12 -4.88 -9.01 -6.94
C ARG A 12 -5.28 -9.34 -8.38
N PRO A 13 -4.38 -9.89 -9.20
CA PRO A 13 -4.69 -10.32 -10.57
C PRO A 13 -5.80 -11.37 -10.68
N ASP A 14 -5.98 -12.19 -9.64
CA ASP A 14 -7.06 -13.18 -9.53
C ASP A 14 -8.39 -12.59 -8.99
N ASN A 15 -8.49 -11.26 -8.92
CA ASN A 15 -9.61 -10.48 -8.38
C ASN A 15 -9.88 -10.68 -6.88
N GLN A 16 -8.97 -11.30 -6.12
CA GLN A 16 -9.07 -11.31 -4.66
C GLN A 16 -8.89 -9.90 -4.10
N ARG A 17 -9.69 -9.58 -3.08
CA ARG A 17 -9.71 -8.27 -2.43
C ARG A 17 -9.30 -8.36 -0.97
N TYR A 18 -8.38 -7.47 -0.58
CA TYR A 18 -7.89 -7.38 0.79
C TYR A 18 -7.83 -5.92 1.23
N GLU A 19 -7.88 -5.69 2.55
CA GLU A 19 -7.73 -4.35 3.12
C GLU A 19 -6.36 -4.22 3.79
N LEU A 20 -5.45 -3.48 3.17
CA LEU A 20 -4.13 -3.19 3.73
C LEU A 20 -4.23 -2.00 4.68
N LYS A 21 -3.92 -2.23 5.97
CA LYS A 21 -4.05 -1.21 7.02
C LYS A 21 -2.72 -0.61 7.41
N GLN A 22 -2.75 0.36 8.32
CA GLN A 22 -1.57 0.97 8.92
C GLN A 22 -0.55 1.41 7.87
N CYS A 23 -1.03 2.15 6.87
CA CYS A 23 -0.22 2.63 5.76
C CYS A 23 0.12 4.12 5.92
N ARG A 24 1.31 4.47 5.44
CA ARG A 24 1.78 5.85 5.27
C ARG A 24 2.26 6.03 3.84
N MET A 25 1.77 7.05 3.16
CA MET A 25 2.17 7.34 1.79
C MET A 25 3.19 8.48 1.75
N ASP A 26 4.27 8.30 0.99
CA ASP A 26 5.23 9.34 0.63
C ASP A 26 5.11 9.59 -0.88
N TYR A 27 4.31 10.60 -1.25
CA TYR A 27 4.03 10.96 -2.64
C TYR A 27 5.30 11.38 -3.39
N SER A 28 6.25 12.05 -2.72
CA SER A 28 7.49 12.51 -3.33
C SER A 28 8.36 11.35 -3.82
N LYS A 29 8.34 10.23 -3.09
CA LYS A 29 9.10 9.02 -3.41
C LYS A 29 8.29 7.96 -4.16
N ARG A 30 6.97 8.16 -4.30
CA ARG A 30 6.02 7.15 -4.81
C ARG A 30 6.13 5.82 -4.05
N VAL A 31 6.16 5.91 -2.71
CA VAL A 31 6.24 4.74 -1.83
C VAL A 31 5.11 4.75 -0.81
N ILE A 32 4.45 3.62 -0.65
CA ILE A 32 3.56 3.33 0.47
C ILE A 32 4.34 2.46 1.47
N TYR A 33 4.40 2.90 2.71
CA TYR A 33 4.94 2.12 3.82
C TYR A 33 3.77 1.49 4.58
N THR A 34 3.81 0.20 4.85
CA THR A 34 2.81 -0.48 5.68
C THR A 34 3.46 -1.19 6.84
N LYS A 35 2.79 -1.21 7.99
CA LYS A 35 3.12 -2.08 9.12
C LYS A 35 2.28 -3.36 9.17
N ASP A 36 1.30 -3.46 8.28
CA ASP A 36 0.48 -4.65 8.16
C ASP A 36 1.27 -5.75 7.44
N LEU A 37 1.66 -6.75 8.22
CA LEU A 37 2.39 -7.93 7.76
C LEU A 37 1.46 -9.12 7.46
N SER A 38 0.15 -8.96 7.68
CA SER A 38 -0.83 -10.05 7.49
C SER A 38 -1.15 -10.30 6.02
N ILE A 39 -0.96 -9.28 5.17
CA ILE A 39 -1.25 -9.33 3.74
C ILE A 39 0.05 -9.36 2.94
N SER A 40 0.22 -10.39 2.11
CA SER A 40 1.32 -10.44 1.14
C SER A 40 0.97 -9.56 -0.06
N ILE A 41 1.71 -8.45 -0.22
CA ILE A 41 1.63 -7.55 -1.38
C ILE A 41 2.67 -7.97 -2.41
N GLN A 42 2.27 -7.99 -3.68
CA GLN A 42 3.10 -8.42 -4.80
C GLN A 42 3.11 -7.39 -5.92
N GLN A 43 4.12 -7.48 -6.78
CA GLN A 43 4.16 -6.68 -8.00
C GLN A 43 2.96 -7.04 -8.89
N GLY A 44 2.29 -6.02 -9.44
CA GLY A 44 1.07 -6.18 -10.23
C GLY A 44 -0.23 -6.01 -9.44
N ASP A 45 -0.17 -6.02 -8.10
CA ASP A 45 -1.33 -5.70 -7.26
C ASP A 45 -1.78 -4.26 -7.51
N LYS A 46 -3.09 -4.04 -7.52
CA LYS A 46 -3.69 -2.71 -7.61
C LYS A 46 -4.10 -2.24 -6.22
N LEU A 47 -3.73 -1.02 -5.86
CA LEU A 47 -4.08 -0.39 -4.59
C LEU A 47 -5.05 0.76 -4.85
N PHE A 48 -6.13 0.80 -4.09
CA PHE A 48 -7.13 1.86 -4.14
C PHE A 48 -7.26 2.53 -2.79
N LYS A 49 -7.29 3.86 -2.79
CA LYS A 49 -7.52 4.64 -1.57
C LYS A 49 -8.60 5.67 -1.84
N GLN A 50 -9.63 5.65 -1.01
CA GLN A 50 -10.63 6.69 -1.02
C GLN A 50 -10.17 7.84 -0.11
N ASN A 51 -10.17 9.07 -0.63
CA ASN A 51 -9.90 10.25 0.18
C ASN A 51 -11.16 10.72 0.91
N LYS A 52 -11.03 11.74 1.77
CA LYS A 52 -12.15 12.28 2.56
C LYS A 52 -13.28 12.85 1.69
N ASP A 53 -12.94 13.29 0.49
CA ASP A 53 -13.86 13.90 -0.47
C ASP A 53 -14.53 12.86 -1.38
N GLY A 54 -14.27 11.56 -1.13
CA GLY A 54 -14.89 10.45 -1.84
C GLY A 54 -14.18 10.04 -3.14
N TYR A 55 -13.16 10.76 -3.59
CA TYR A 55 -12.37 10.40 -4.77
C TYR A 55 -11.51 9.17 -4.52
N ILE A 56 -11.45 8.30 -5.52
CA ILE A 56 -10.66 7.07 -5.49
C ILE A 56 -9.35 7.32 -6.21
N GLU A 57 -8.25 7.29 -5.45
CA GLU A 57 -6.90 7.24 -6.00
C GLU A 57 -6.55 5.78 -6.33
N SER A 58 -5.93 5.55 -7.48
CA SER A 58 -5.54 4.22 -7.94
C SER A 58 -4.04 4.11 -8.19
N TYR A 59 -3.46 3.00 -7.75
CA TYR A 59 -2.03 2.76 -7.84
C TYR A 59 -1.71 1.33 -8.27
N LEU A 60 -0.63 1.15 -9.02
CA LEU A 60 -0.07 -0.17 -9.37
C LEU A 60 1.20 -0.40 -8.58
N VAL A 61 1.30 -1.56 -7.93
CA VAL A 61 2.52 -1.98 -7.25
C VAL A 61 3.56 -2.40 -8.27
N ILE A 62 4.69 -1.72 -8.27
CA ILE A 62 5.82 -2.02 -9.17
C ILE A 62 6.93 -2.80 -8.48
N HIS A 63 7.11 -2.62 -7.17
CA HIS A 63 8.20 -3.25 -6.43
C HIS A 63 7.90 -3.26 -4.93
N VAL A 64 8.12 -4.40 -4.27
CA VAL A 64 7.92 -4.53 -2.82
C VAL A 64 9.27 -4.84 -2.16
N ARG A 65 9.64 -4.03 -1.17
CA ARG A 65 10.78 -4.30 -0.28
C ARG A 65 10.28 -4.53 1.13
N ALA A 66 10.35 -5.78 1.57
CA ALA A 66 10.30 -6.10 2.99
C ALA A 66 11.64 -5.70 3.59
N LYS A 67 11.71 -4.55 4.30
CA LYS A 67 12.90 -4.25 5.10
C LYS A 67 12.96 -5.31 6.20
N ILE A 68 13.91 -6.22 6.08
CA ILE A 68 14.10 -7.39 6.95
C ILE A 68 14.05 -6.94 8.43
N ALA A 69 13.00 -7.41 9.10
CA ALA A 69 12.86 -7.73 10.53
C ALA A 69 13.28 -6.74 11.65
N LEU A 70 13.76 -5.52 11.40
CA LEU A 70 14.16 -4.63 12.50
C LEU A 70 13.04 -3.71 13.03
N ASN A 71 11.97 -3.47 12.28
CA ASN A 71 10.88 -2.56 12.68
C ASN A 71 9.48 -2.90 12.14
N GLY A 72 9.30 -4.06 11.48
CA GLY A 72 7.99 -4.50 10.97
C GLY A 72 7.36 -3.56 9.94
N VAL A 73 8.13 -3.03 8.99
CA VAL A 73 7.64 -2.13 7.94
C VAL A 73 8.00 -2.67 6.56
N VAL A 74 6.99 -2.76 5.68
CA VAL A 74 7.13 -3.09 4.26
C VAL A 74 7.03 -1.80 3.45
N ALA A 75 7.93 -1.61 2.49
CA ALA A 75 7.90 -0.50 1.54
C ALA A 75 7.41 -0.99 0.18
N ILE A 76 6.36 -0.36 -0.35
CA ILE A 76 5.66 -0.71 -1.58
C ILE A 76 5.84 0.47 -2.54
N HIS A 77 6.64 0.29 -3.58
CA HIS A 77 6.81 1.29 -4.62
C HIS A 77 5.64 1.19 -5.60
N ILE A 78 5.13 2.34 -6.01
CA ILE A 78 3.89 2.44 -6.78
C ILE A 78 4.01 3.37 -7.99
N LEU A 79 3.10 3.17 -8.95
CA LEU A 79 2.76 4.13 -10.01
C LEU A 79 1.31 4.57 -9.83
N GLN A 80 1.03 5.87 -9.99
CA GLN A 80 -0.31 6.45 -9.94
C GLN A 80 -0.88 6.57 -11.36
N PHE A 81 -2.19 6.37 -11.51
CA PHE A 81 -2.96 6.53 -12.74
C PHE A 81 -4.07 7.56 -12.54
#